data_AF-A0A178XXQ8-F1
#
_entry.id   AF-A0A178XXQ8-F1
#
_cell.length_a   1.000
_cell.length_b   1.000
_cell.length_c   1.000
_cell.angle_alpha   90.00
_cell.angle_beta   90.00
_cell.angle_gamma   90.00
#
_symmetry.space_group_name_H-M   'P 1'
#
loop_
_entity.id
_entity.type
_entity.pdbx_description
1 polymer ?
#
loop_
_entity_poly.entity_id
_entity_poly.type
_entity_poly.pdbx_seq_one_letter_code
_entity_poly.pdbx_strand_id
1 'polypeptide(L)'
;MTEPINPSTTALVAPEIRFQFYKDVYLAAVDRQFQYGKWVLASLLAVHAGSLVAISQAGLKTAALYAACGPLLIYGVGTTLVAGGLAWINFSTAMHVYAQHLKDIRDGKETAVSRLARAVVAFTLWGTPFVAALSLVLFFVAAARATDVLKP
;
A
#
# COMPACT_ATOMS: atom_id res chain seq x y z
N MET A 1 4.93 -4.92 -47.46
CA MET A 1 5.93 -3.89 -47.14
C MET A 1 5.73 -3.51 -45.68
N THR A 2 6.50 -4.14 -44.79
CA THR A 2 6.53 -3.81 -43.36
C THR A 2 7.68 -2.84 -43.14
N GLU A 3 7.35 -1.61 -42.77
CA GLU A 3 8.32 -0.55 -42.49
C GLU A 3 9.19 -0.95 -41.29
N PRO A 4 10.54 -0.88 -41.39
CA PRO A 4 11.40 -1.22 -40.27
C PRO A 4 11.29 -0.14 -39.18
N ILE A 5 10.94 -0.55 -37.97
CA ILE A 5 10.89 0.33 -36.79
C ILE A 5 12.30 0.88 -36.56
N ASN A 6 12.45 2.18 -36.77
CA ASN A 6 13.73 2.89 -36.67
C ASN A 6 14.18 3.00 -35.20
N PRO A 7 15.37 2.49 -34.82
CA PRO A 7 15.87 2.48 -33.44
C PRO A 7 16.16 3.87 -32.86
N SER A 8 16.06 4.93 -33.67
CA SER A 8 16.31 6.32 -33.27
C SER A 8 15.22 6.93 -32.37
N THR A 9 14.04 6.32 -32.26
CA THR A 9 12.93 6.91 -31.48
C THR A 9 13.21 6.94 -29.97
N THR A 10 13.97 5.98 -29.45
CA THR A 10 14.35 5.91 -28.02
C THR A 10 15.48 6.89 -27.65
N ALA A 11 16.16 7.47 -28.65
CA ALA A 11 17.23 8.44 -28.48
C ALA A 11 16.74 9.91 -28.33
N LEU A 12 15.44 10.18 -28.52
CA LEU A 12 14.93 11.55 -28.76
C LEU A 12 14.54 12.36 -27.52
N VAL A 13 14.64 11.82 -26.30
CA VAL A 13 14.38 12.61 -25.09
C VAL A 13 15.70 13.10 -24.51
N ALA A 14 15.91 14.41 -24.47
CA ALA A 14 17.10 15.04 -23.90
C ALA A 14 17.35 14.52 -22.47
N PRO A 15 18.61 14.25 -22.06
CA PRO A 15 18.94 13.75 -20.73
C PRO A 15 18.33 14.58 -19.60
N GLU A 16 18.26 15.90 -19.77
CA GLU A 16 17.62 16.84 -18.85
C GLU A 16 16.14 16.52 -18.60
N ILE A 17 15.38 16.24 -19.66
CA ILE A 17 13.96 15.90 -19.55
C ILE A 17 13.78 14.58 -18.79
N ARG A 18 14.66 13.58 -19.05
CA ARG A 18 14.63 12.31 -18.32
C ARG A 18 14.97 12.51 -16.84
N PHE A 19 16.00 13.30 -16.56
CA PHE A 19 16.41 13.61 -15.20
C PHE A 19 15.29 14.29 -14.42
N GLN A 20 14.68 15.34 -15.00
CA GLN A 20 13.57 16.05 -14.37
C GLN A 20 12.36 15.14 -14.14
N PHE A 21 12.02 14.29 -15.11
CA PHE A 21 10.94 13.30 -14.95
C PHE A 21 11.19 12.35 -13.77
N TYR A 22 12.37 11.72 -13.68
CA TYR A 22 12.65 10.78 -12.58
C TYR A 22 12.74 11.48 -11.22
N LYS A 23 13.17 12.75 -11.19
CA LYS A 23 13.16 13.57 -9.99
C LYS A 23 11.72 13.82 -9.52
N ASP A 24 10.84 14.20 -10.43
CA ASP A 24 9.43 14.45 -10.11
C ASP A 24 8.72 13.18 -9.64
N VAL A 25 8.98 12.04 -10.29
CA VAL A 25 8.42 10.74 -9.90
C VAL A 25 8.97 10.28 -8.55
N TYR A 26 10.26 10.52 -8.26
CA TYR A 26 10.84 10.25 -6.95
C TYR A 26 10.17 11.07 -5.84
N LEU A 27 10.03 12.39 -6.04
CA LEU A 27 9.37 13.28 -5.07
C LEU A 27 7.89 12.91 -4.88
N ALA A 28 7.20 12.56 -5.96
CA ALA A 28 5.83 12.08 -5.89
C ALA A 28 5.72 10.76 -5.10
N ALA A 29 6.67 9.83 -5.27
CA ALA A 29 6.68 8.58 -4.51
C ALA A 29 6.86 8.82 -3.00
N VAL A 30 7.75 9.75 -2.62
CA VAL A 30 7.96 10.17 -1.22
C VAL A 30 6.67 10.74 -0.62
N ASP A 31 6.04 11.71 -1.29
CA ASP A 31 4.81 12.33 -0.80
C ASP A 31 3.67 11.30 -0.70
N ARG A 32 3.50 10.45 -1.73
CA ARG A 32 2.44 9.43 -1.74
C ARG A 32 2.61 8.37 -0.67
N GLN A 33 3.83 7.97 -0.34
CA GLN A 33 4.10 7.08 0.77
C GLN A 33 3.57 7.64 2.09
N PHE A 34 3.80 8.94 2.34
CA PHE A 34 3.28 9.61 3.52
C PHE A 34 1.75 9.72 3.51
N GLN A 35 1.16 10.13 2.37
CA GLN A 35 -0.30 10.26 2.25
C GLN A 35 -1.03 8.93 2.41
N TYR A 36 -0.47 7.82 1.89
CA TYR A 36 -1.06 6.49 2.04
C TYR A 36 -1.18 6.08 3.51
N GLY A 37 -0.10 6.25 4.29
CA GLY A 37 -0.11 5.97 5.72
C GLY A 37 -1.09 6.85 6.49
N LYS A 38 -1.21 8.13 6.10
CA LYS A 38 -2.10 9.08 6.77
C LYS A 38 -3.58 8.75 6.60
N TRP A 39 -4.01 8.30 5.42
CA TRP A 39 -5.43 8.10 5.15
C TRP A 39 -5.87 6.65 5.27
N VAL A 40 -5.24 5.73 4.53
CA VAL A 40 -5.73 4.34 4.44
C VAL A 40 -5.41 3.58 5.71
N LEU A 41 -4.15 3.63 6.16
CA LEU A 41 -3.71 2.89 7.34
C LEU A 41 -4.40 3.42 8.61
N ALA A 42 -4.43 4.74 8.79
CA ALA A 42 -5.10 5.36 9.93
C ALA A 42 -6.59 5.03 9.97
N SER A 43 -7.30 5.07 8.85
CA SER A 43 -8.74 4.77 8.81
C SER A 43 -9.02 3.30 9.17
N LEU A 44 -8.25 2.37 8.62
CA LEU A 44 -8.42 0.94 8.90
C LEU A 44 -8.07 0.62 10.37
N LEU A 45 -6.98 1.18 10.89
CA LEU A 45 -6.63 1.03 12.31
C LEU A 45 -7.71 1.64 13.21
N ALA A 46 -8.23 2.82 12.84
CA ALA A 46 -9.26 3.50 13.62
C ALA A 46 -10.56 2.68 13.69
N VAL A 47 -11.03 2.09 12.59
CA VAL A 47 -12.26 1.28 12.65
C VAL A 47 -12.08 0.01 13.48
N HIS A 48 -10.94 -0.69 13.38
CA HIS A 48 -10.71 -1.92 14.13
C HIS A 48 -10.44 -1.65 15.62
N ALA A 49 -9.47 -0.77 15.91
CA ALA A 49 -9.10 -0.42 17.28
C ALA A 49 -10.23 0.36 17.97
N GLY A 50 -10.89 1.28 17.25
CA GLY A 50 -12.05 2.01 17.76
C GLY A 50 -13.21 1.08 18.10
N SER A 51 -13.46 0.03 17.30
CA SER A 51 -14.47 -0.97 17.63
C SER A 51 -14.11 -1.79 18.86
N LEU A 52 -12.84 -2.15 19.04
CA LEU A 52 -12.38 -2.84 20.26
C LEU A 52 -12.58 -1.96 21.51
N VAL A 53 -12.30 -0.66 21.41
CA VAL A 53 -12.58 0.31 22.49
C VAL A 53 -14.08 0.45 22.74
N ALA A 54 -14.91 0.51 21.70
CA ALA A 54 -16.36 0.58 21.86
C ALA A 54 -16.92 -0.68 22.53
N ILE A 55 -16.40 -1.87 22.19
CA ILE A 55 -16.78 -3.13 22.85
C ILE A 55 -16.41 -3.13 24.33
N SER A 56 -15.24 -2.61 24.71
CA SER A 56 -14.84 -2.56 26.13
C SER A 56 -15.77 -1.68 26.98
N GLN A 57 -16.48 -0.76 26.35
CA GLN A 57 -17.45 0.15 26.96
C GLN A 57 -18.91 -0.37 26.94
N ALA A 58 -19.15 -1.59 26.43
CA ALA A 58 -20.51 -2.14 26.23
C ALA A 58 -21.16 -2.75 27.50
N GLY A 59 -20.57 -2.57 28.68
CA GLY A 59 -21.10 -3.03 29.96
C GLY A 59 -21.34 -4.55 30.00
N LEU A 60 -22.57 -4.97 30.27
CA LEU A 60 -22.92 -6.39 30.40
C LEU A 60 -22.74 -7.19 29.10
N LYS A 61 -22.78 -6.53 27.93
CA LYS A 61 -22.61 -7.20 26.63
C LYS A 61 -21.14 -7.34 26.20
N THR A 62 -20.19 -6.78 26.95
CA THR A 62 -18.76 -6.77 26.61
C THR A 62 -18.20 -8.16 26.32
N ALA A 63 -18.43 -9.14 27.20
CA ALA A 63 -17.90 -10.50 27.03
C ALA A 63 -18.46 -11.20 25.77
N ALA A 64 -19.76 -11.08 25.54
CA ALA A 64 -20.42 -11.66 24.37
C ALA A 64 -19.94 -11.02 23.06
N LEU A 65 -19.79 -9.69 23.05
CA LEU A 65 -19.28 -8.95 21.89
C LEU A 65 -17.80 -9.28 21.61
N TYR A 66 -16.95 -9.36 22.63
CA TYR A 66 -15.55 -9.78 22.47
C TYR A 66 -15.44 -11.21 21.92
N ALA A 67 -16.25 -12.14 22.42
CA ALA A 67 -16.24 -13.52 21.93
C ALA A 67 -16.67 -13.60 20.44
N ALA A 68 -17.69 -12.84 20.05
CA ALA A 68 -18.21 -12.87 18.69
C ALA A 68 -17.34 -12.13 17.66
N CYS A 69 -16.80 -10.97 18.06
CA CYS A 69 -16.22 -9.99 17.13
C CYS A 69 -14.73 -9.70 17.40
N GLY A 70 -14.26 -9.87 18.63
CA GLY A 70 -12.91 -9.51 19.06
C GLY A 70 -11.80 -10.11 18.18
N PRO A 71 -11.80 -11.44 17.90
CA PRO A 71 -10.80 -12.06 17.04
C PRO A 71 -10.76 -11.45 15.63
N LEU A 72 -11.92 -11.14 15.04
CA LEU A 72 -12.01 -10.56 13.69
C LEU A 72 -11.41 -9.16 13.65
N LEU A 73 -11.68 -8.33 14.67
CA LEU A 73 -11.11 -6.99 14.79
C LEU A 73 -9.60 -7.02 15.04
N ILE A 74 -9.10 -7.96 15.86
CA ILE A 74 -7.66 -8.16 16.10
C ILE A 74 -6.95 -8.60 14.81
N TYR A 75 -7.51 -9.56 14.08
CA TYR A 75 -7.00 -9.94 12.76
C TYR A 75 -7.12 -8.79 11.75
N GLY A 76 -8.15 -7.95 11.89
CA GLY A 76 -8.31 -6.69 11.16
C GLY A 76 -7.14 -5.72 11.38
N VAL A 77 -6.72 -5.50 12.63
CA VAL A 77 -5.52 -4.72 12.97
C VAL A 77 -4.28 -5.34 12.34
N GLY A 78 -4.07 -6.65 12.50
CA GLY A 78 -2.92 -7.35 11.95
C GLY A 78 -2.83 -7.23 10.42
N THR A 79 -3.93 -7.49 9.71
CA THR A 79 -4.01 -7.36 8.25
C THR A 79 -3.81 -5.92 7.79
N THR A 80 -4.32 -4.94 8.53
CA THR A 80 -4.07 -3.51 8.27
C THR A 80 -2.58 -3.17 8.35
N LEU A 81 -1.88 -3.65 9.37
CA LEU A 81 -0.42 -3.45 9.52
C LEU A 81 0.37 -4.12 8.40
N VAL A 82 -0.03 -5.33 7.98
CA VAL A 82 0.59 -6.00 6.81
C VAL A 82 0.39 -5.19 5.54
N ALA A 83 -0.82 -4.67 5.28
CA ALA A 83 -1.07 -3.80 4.14
C ALA A 83 -0.21 -2.52 4.19
N GLY A 84 -0.06 -1.92 5.37
CA GLY A 84 0.86 -0.79 5.59
C GLY A 84 2.31 -1.14 5.28
N GLY A 85 2.78 -2.28 5.76
CA GLY A 85 4.14 -2.78 5.50
C GLY A 85 4.40 -3.06 4.02
N LEU A 86 3.44 -3.67 3.31
CA LEU A 86 3.55 -3.91 1.87
C LEU A 86 3.60 -2.61 1.08
N ALA A 87 2.78 -1.62 1.43
CA ALA A 87 2.83 -0.29 0.82
C ALA A 87 4.18 0.39 1.06
N TRP A 88 4.69 0.32 2.30
CA TRP A 88 6.00 0.86 2.66
C TRP A 88 7.13 0.25 1.82
N ILE A 89 7.11 -1.08 1.66
CA ILE A 89 8.08 -1.80 0.82
C ILE A 89 7.94 -1.37 -0.65
N ASN A 90 6.72 -1.24 -1.17
CA ASN A 90 6.46 -0.79 -2.55
C ASN A 90 7.11 0.57 -2.82
N PHE A 91 6.76 1.58 -2.01
CA PHE A 91 7.28 2.94 -2.19
C PHE A 91 8.78 3.01 -1.97
N SER A 92 9.32 2.33 -0.94
CA SER A 92 10.77 2.29 -0.69
C SER A 92 11.54 1.68 -1.86
N THR A 93 11.03 0.60 -2.46
CA THR A 93 11.65 -0.03 -3.62
C THR A 93 11.55 0.86 -4.86
N ALA A 94 10.39 1.51 -5.08
CA ALA A 94 10.20 2.43 -6.19
C ALA A 94 11.15 3.63 -6.08
N MET A 95 11.25 4.27 -4.91
CA MET A 95 12.18 5.37 -4.65
C MET A 95 13.63 4.95 -4.87
N HIS A 96 14.03 3.75 -4.45
CA HIS A 96 15.37 3.23 -4.69
C HIS A 96 15.65 3.09 -6.20
N VAL A 97 14.70 2.55 -6.97
CA VAL A 97 14.81 2.45 -8.43
C VAL A 97 14.92 3.83 -9.07
N TYR A 98 14.09 4.80 -8.69
CA TYR A 98 14.15 6.15 -9.26
C TYR A 98 15.44 6.88 -8.89
N ALA A 99 15.94 6.71 -7.65
CA ALA A 99 17.22 7.25 -7.23
C ALA A 99 18.40 6.65 -8.02
N GLN A 100 18.33 5.36 -8.32
CA GLN A 100 19.32 4.71 -9.19
C GLN A 100 19.26 5.28 -10.61
N HIS A 101 18.06 5.47 -11.18
CA HIS A 101 17.90 6.11 -12.49
C HIS A 101 18.50 7.53 -12.53
N LEU A 102 18.26 8.35 -11.50
CA LEU A 102 18.84 9.69 -11.41
C LEU A 102 20.37 9.67 -11.37
N LYS A 103 20.95 8.74 -10.60
CA LYS A 103 22.40 8.56 -10.51
C LYS A 103 22.99 8.13 -11.86
N ASP A 104 22.37 7.16 -12.52
CA ASP A 104 22.87 6.63 -13.78
C ASP A 104 22.77 7.66 -14.92
N ILE A 105 21.69 8.47 -14.97
CA ILE A 105 21.57 9.58 -15.94
C ILE A 105 22.68 10.60 -15.72
N ARG A 106 22.95 10.97 -14.47
CA ARG A 106 24.03 11.90 -14.12
C ARG A 106 25.41 11.35 -14.50
N ASP A 107 25.62 10.06 -14.30
CA ASP A 107 26.88 9.39 -14.57
C ASP A 107 27.00 8.92 -16.06
N GLY A 108 25.99 9.19 -16.91
CA GLY A 108 25.97 8.83 -18.33
C GLY A 108 25.87 7.32 -18.62
N LYS A 109 25.37 6.52 -17.66
CA LYS A 109 25.29 5.06 -17.74
C LYS A 109 23.93 4.56 -18.21
N GLU A 110 23.92 3.41 -18.88
CA GLU A 110 22.66 2.71 -19.19
C GLU A 110 22.01 2.17 -17.91
N THR A 111 20.71 2.38 -17.80
CA THR A 111 19.93 2.03 -16.61
C THR A 111 19.38 0.63 -16.70
N ALA A 112 19.81 -0.24 -15.79
CA ALA A 112 19.28 -1.59 -15.65
C ALA A 112 18.51 -1.72 -14.33
N VAL A 113 17.19 -1.87 -14.43
CA VAL A 113 16.35 -2.18 -13.25
C VAL A 113 16.46 -3.67 -12.94
N SER A 114 16.80 -4.00 -11.70
CA SER A 114 16.84 -5.40 -11.24
C SER A 114 15.49 -6.09 -11.42
N ARG A 115 15.51 -7.34 -11.92
CA ARG A 115 14.31 -8.19 -12.04
C ARG A 115 13.60 -8.37 -10.69
N LEU A 116 14.38 -8.45 -9.61
CA LEU A 116 13.85 -8.56 -8.25
C LEU A 116 13.07 -7.30 -7.86
N ALA A 117 13.61 -6.12 -8.12
CA ALA A 117 12.93 -4.85 -7.81
C ALA A 117 11.59 -4.75 -8.55
N ARG A 118 11.54 -5.13 -9.84
CA ARG A 118 10.29 -5.18 -10.62
C ARG A 118 9.27 -6.15 -10.02
N ALA A 119 9.72 -7.35 -9.65
CA ALA A 119 8.85 -8.36 -9.05
C ALA A 119 8.29 -7.90 -7.69
N VAL A 120 9.13 -7.30 -6.84
CA VAL A 120 8.72 -6.76 -5.54
C VAL A 120 7.70 -5.63 -5.72
N VAL A 121 7.95 -4.68 -6.62
CA VAL A 121 7.01 -3.59 -6.90
C VAL A 121 5.69 -4.13 -7.44
N ALA A 122 5.72 -5.06 -8.40
CA ALA A 122 4.50 -5.65 -8.96
C ALA A 122 3.69 -6.42 -7.91
N PHE A 123 4.36 -7.25 -7.10
CA PHE A 123 3.72 -8.01 -6.03
C PHE A 123 3.08 -7.09 -5.00
N THR A 124 3.83 -6.10 -4.50
CA THR A 124 3.33 -5.19 -3.47
C THR A 124 2.26 -4.23 -3.98
N LEU A 125 2.28 -3.86 -5.27
CA LEU A 125 1.25 -3.02 -5.91
C LEU A 125 -0.13 -3.67 -5.86
N TRP A 126 -0.21 -4.98 -6.12
CA TRP A 126 -1.47 -5.72 -6.10
C TRP A 126 -1.78 -6.36 -4.75
N GLY A 127 -0.76 -6.79 -4.01
CA GLY A 127 -0.89 -7.39 -2.69
C GLY A 127 -1.42 -6.41 -1.65
N THR A 128 -0.96 -5.16 -1.69
CA THR A 128 -1.40 -4.11 -0.74
C THR A 128 -2.92 -3.89 -0.74
N PRO A 129 -3.57 -3.55 -1.88
CA PRO A 129 -5.02 -3.33 -1.90
C PRO A 129 -5.80 -4.61 -1.61
N PHE A 130 -5.28 -5.78 -2.00
CA PHE A 130 -5.90 -7.06 -1.66
C PHE A 130 -5.93 -7.30 -0.14
N VAL A 131 -4.81 -7.12 0.56
CA VAL A 131 -4.74 -7.28 2.02
C VAL A 131 -5.58 -6.21 2.75
N ALA A 132 -5.60 -4.98 2.25
CA ALA A 132 -6.46 -3.93 2.79
C ALA A 132 -7.95 -4.27 2.64
N ALA A 133 -8.36 -4.82 1.49
CA ALA A 133 -9.73 -5.29 1.26
C ALA A 133 -10.11 -6.45 2.20
N LEU A 134 -9.20 -7.40 2.43
CA LEU A 134 -9.42 -8.47 3.43
C LEU A 134 -9.66 -7.90 4.83
N SER A 135 -8.89 -6.87 5.22
CA SER A 135 -9.10 -6.19 6.50
C SER A 135 -10.48 -5.56 6.61
N LEU A 136 -10.96 -4.95 5.53
CA LEU A 136 -12.30 -4.36 5.47
C LEU A 136 -13.41 -5.43 5.55
N VAL A 137 -13.22 -6.58 4.90
CA VAL A 137 -14.14 -7.72 5.01
C VAL A 137 -14.22 -8.21 6.46
N LEU A 138 -13.08 -8.33 7.15
CA LEU A 138 -13.05 -8.70 8.57
C LEU A 138 -13.87 -7.74 9.43
N PHE A 139 -13.77 -6.43 9.16
CA PHE A 139 -14.57 -5.41 9.84
C PHE A 139 -16.07 -5.61 9.60
N PHE A 140 -16.50 -5.81 8.36
CA PHE A 140 -17.92 -6.01 8.05
C PHE A 140 -18.49 -7.29 8.66
N VAL A 141 -17.72 -8.38 8.65
CA VAL A 141 -18.13 -9.63 9.32
C VAL A 141 -18.22 -9.43 10.83
N ALA A 142 -17.29 -8.69 11.43
CA ALA A 142 -17.36 -8.33 12.86
C ALA A 142 -18.61 -7.50 13.16
N ALA A 143 -18.92 -6.51 12.32
CA ALA A 143 -20.11 -5.68 12.47
C ALA A 143 -21.41 -6.51 12.38
N ALA A 144 -21.51 -7.42 11.41
CA ALA A 144 -22.67 -8.32 11.28
C ALA A 144 -22.85 -9.16 12.55
N ARG A 145 -21.78 -9.78 13.07
CA ARG A 145 -21.83 -10.57 14.31
C ARG A 145 -22.20 -9.72 15.53
N ALA A 146 -21.74 -8.47 15.59
CA ALA A 146 -22.11 -7.57 16.67
C ALA A 146 -23.62 -7.28 16.65
N THR A 147 -24.22 -7.09 15.47
CA THR A 147 -25.68 -6.87 15.38
C THR A 147 -26.48 -8.06 15.89
N ASP A 148 -26.02 -9.30 15.67
CA ASP A 148 -26.69 -10.49 16.18
C ASP A 148 -26.66 -10.58 17.72
N VAL A 149 -25.56 -10.16 18.34
CA VAL A 149 -25.42 -10.09 19.82
C VAL A 149 -26.23 -8.93 20.42
N LEU A 150 -26.39 -7.85 19.66
CA LEU A 150 -27.09 -6.64 20.11
C LEU A 150 -28.61 -6.73 19.98
N LYS A 151 -29.14 -7.64 19.15
CA LYS A 151 -30.59 -7.89 19.05
C LYS A 151 -31.19 -8.10 20.46
N PRO A 152 -32.38 -7.53 20.72
CA PRO A 152 -33.05 -7.64 22.00
C PRO A 152 -33.52 -9.07 22.29
#